data_AF-A0A177JKF0-F1
#
_entry.id   AF-A0A177JKF0-F1
#
_cell.length_a   1.000
_cell.length_b   1.000
_cell.length_c   1.000
_cell.angle_alpha   90.00
_cell.angle_beta   90.00
_cell.angle_gamma   90.00
#
_symmetry.space_group_name_H-M   'P 1'
#
loop_
_entity.id
_entity.type
_entity.pdbx_description
1 polymer ?
#
loop_
_entity_poly.entity_id
_entity_poly.type
_entity_poly.pdbx_seq_one_letter_code
_entity_poly.pdbx_strand_id
1 'polypeptide(L)'
;MTECTHPRSKGAKRCKPCSAKHMATDPEIQRRRREGIRRHNAKPGVLLAQRETLRKTMERVRATPEHQAMLRAHGERLYREVLTRPDVVAKIKAPETKAKRNATLSSTRLRDIPASMRAEYRLLRRGKNLTAAEAKAIILDQWKKQIAARAA
;
A
#
# COMPACT_ATOMS: atom_id res chain seq x y z
N MET A 1 8.97 -25.59 15.74
CA MET A 1 8.89 -24.20 16.23
C MET A 1 10.27 -23.59 16.05
N THR A 2 10.42 -22.57 15.22
CA THR A 2 11.74 -21.94 15.02
C THR A 2 12.20 -21.30 16.33
N GLU A 3 13.40 -21.66 16.78
CA GLU A 3 14.03 -21.16 17.99
C GLU A 3 14.28 -19.65 17.85
N CYS A 4 13.30 -18.84 18.26
CA CYS A 4 13.49 -17.39 18.42
C CYS A 4 14.43 -17.18 19.60
N THR A 5 15.65 -16.68 19.34
CA THR A 5 16.68 -16.32 20.33
C THR A 5 16.38 -15.02 21.08
N HIS A 6 15.30 -14.30 20.74
CA HIS A 6 14.95 -13.06 21.44
C HIS A 6 14.28 -13.30 22.79
N PRO A 7 14.54 -12.43 23.79
CA PRO A 7 13.96 -12.55 25.12
C PRO A 7 12.43 -12.51 25.06
N ARG A 8 11.80 -13.39 25.84
CA ARG A 8 10.34 -13.48 25.98
C ARG A 8 9.93 -12.85 27.30
N SER A 9 8.86 -12.06 27.29
CA SER A 9 8.23 -11.62 28.53
C SER A 9 7.62 -12.82 29.27
N LYS A 10 7.54 -12.75 30.60
CA LYS A 10 6.98 -13.81 31.44
C LYS A 10 5.56 -14.16 30.99
N GLY A 11 5.33 -15.44 30.67
CA GLY A 11 4.02 -15.95 30.21
C GLY A 11 3.71 -15.75 28.71
N ALA A 12 4.59 -15.12 27.93
CA ALA A 12 4.35 -14.90 26.51
C ALA A 12 4.71 -16.14 25.67
N LYS A 13 3.76 -16.59 24.83
CA LYS A 13 3.97 -17.70 23.88
C LYS A 13 5.00 -17.39 22.79
N ARG A 14 5.29 -16.11 22.51
CA ARG A 14 6.23 -15.64 21.48
C ARG A 14 7.02 -14.43 21.95
N CYS A 15 8.26 -14.29 21.49
CA CYS A 15 9.06 -13.07 21.64
C CYS A 15 8.35 -11.88 20.93
N LYS A 16 8.56 -10.63 21.37
CA LYS A 16 7.93 -9.41 20.79
C LYS A 16 8.00 -9.35 19.25
N PRO A 17 9.16 -9.56 18.60
CA PRO A 17 9.24 -9.52 17.14
C PRO A 17 8.48 -10.67 16.46
N CYS A 18 8.51 -11.89 17.00
CA CYS A 18 7.72 -12.99 16.44
C CYS A 18 6.21 -12.81 16.65
N SER A 19 5.80 -12.17 17.75
CA SER A 19 4.39 -11.80 17.95
C SER A 19 3.94 -10.77 16.92
N ALA A 20 4.75 -9.72 16.70
CA ALA A 20 4.49 -8.72 15.67
C ALA A 20 4.43 -9.33 14.27
N LYS A 21 5.37 -10.21 13.93
CA LYS A 21 5.38 -10.95 12.66
C LYS A 21 4.13 -11.82 12.51
N HIS A 22 3.78 -12.59 13.54
CA HIS A 22 2.58 -13.43 13.54
C HIS A 22 1.31 -12.59 13.31
N MET A 23 1.11 -11.51 14.07
CA MET A 23 -0.04 -10.62 13.86
C MET A 23 -0.07 -9.97 12.48
N ALA A 24 1.10 -9.71 11.88
CA ALA A 24 1.21 -9.11 10.57
C ALA A 24 0.96 -10.10 9.43
N THR A 25 1.31 -11.38 9.59
CA THR A 25 1.22 -12.38 8.51
C THR A 25 -0.01 -13.28 8.60
N ASP A 26 -0.61 -13.43 9.79
CA ASP A 26 -1.77 -14.28 9.99
C ASP A 26 -3.01 -13.72 9.26
N PRO A 27 -3.59 -14.45 8.29
CA PRO A 27 -4.72 -13.96 7.50
C PRO A 27 -5.97 -13.67 8.32
N GLU A 28 -6.22 -14.45 9.38
CA GLU A 28 -7.41 -14.34 10.22
C GLU A 28 -7.34 -13.09 11.11
N ILE A 29 -6.17 -12.83 11.69
CA ILE A 29 -5.92 -11.60 12.46
C ILE A 29 -6.08 -10.37 11.56
N GLN A 30 -5.54 -10.43 10.34
CA GLN A 30 -5.67 -9.35 9.36
C GLN A 30 -7.14 -9.12 8.97
N ARG A 31 -7.92 -10.18 8.74
CA ARG A 31 -9.36 -10.10 8.44
C ARG A 31 -10.11 -9.38 9.56
N ARG A 32 -9.98 -9.84 10.81
CA ARG A 32 -10.64 -9.25 11.98
C ARG A 32 -10.26 -7.78 12.17
N ARG A 33 -8.99 -7.44 11.98
CA ARG A 33 -8.50 -6.06 12.08
C ARG A 33 -9.15 -5.16 11.03
N ARG A 34 -9.23 -5.61 9.78
CA ARG A 34 -9.91 -4.87 8.68
C ARG A 34 -11.40 -4.70 8.96
N GLU A 35 -12.08 -5.72 9.49
CA GLU A 35 -13.48 -5.62 9.92
C GLU A 35 -13.68 -4.64 11.07
N GLY A 36 -12.79 -4.64 12.06
CA GLY A 36 -12.80 -3.64 13.13
C GLY A 36 -12.67 -2.21 12.62
N ILE A 37 -11.72 -1.96 11.71
CA ILE A 37 -11.53 -0.66 11.07
C ILE A 37 -12.78 -0.26 10.28
N ARG A 38 -13.35 -1.19 9.49
CA ARG A 38 -14.59 -0.95 8.73
C ARG A 38 -15.74 -0.54 9.64
N ARG A 39 -15.98 -1.30 10.71
CA ARG A 39 -17.03 -0.99 11.70
C ARG A 39 -16.83 0.36 12.37
N HIS A 40 -15.58 0.70 12.71
CA HIS A 40 -15.27 2.00 13.31
C HIS A 40 -15.54 3.15 12.32
N ASN A 41 -15.08 3.03 11.08
CA ASN A 41 -15.25 4.06 10.05
C ASN A 41 -16.70 4.18 9.55
N ALA A 42 -17.53 3.15 9.70
CA ALA A 42 -18.95 3.20 9.35
C ALA A 42 -19.79 4.02 10.36
N LYS A 43 -19.26 4.32 11.55
CA LYS A 43 -19.96 5.16 12.52
C LYS A 43 -20.12 6.59 12.00
N PRO A 44 -21.28 7.22 12.20
CA PRO A 44 -21.52 8.59 11.74
C PRO A 44 -20.49 9.55 12.37
N GLY A 45 -20.00 10.51 11.59
CA GLY A 45 -19.05 11.53 12.04
C GLY A 45 -17.58 11.10 12.16
N VAL A 46 -17.25 9.81 12.21
CA VAL A 46 -15.85 9.35 12.38
C VAL A 46 -14.96 9.77 11.21
N LEU A 47 -15.42 9.59 9.97
CA LEU A 47 -14.64 9.98 8.80
C LEU A 47 -14.43 11.50 8.71
N LEU A 48 -15.43 12.30 9.12
CA LEU A 48 -15.32 13.76 9.17
C LEU A 48 -14.31 14.20 10.24
N ALA A 49 -14.38 13.62 11.44
CA ALA A 49 -13.44 13.89 12.52
C ALA A 49 -11.99 13.51 12.16
N GLN A 50 -11.80 12.36 11.47
CA GLN A 50 -10.49 11.96 10.95
C GLN A 50 -9.95 12.95 9.92
N ARG A 51 -10.80 13.38 8.97
CA ARG A 51 -10.43 14.38 7.95
C ARG A 51 -10.02 15.69 8.60
N GLU A 52 -10.76 16.13 9.61
CA GLU A 52 -10.48 17.37 10.33
C GLU A 52 -9.18 17.29 11.13
N THR A 53 -8.93 16.16 11.79
CA THR A 53 -7.66 15.91 12.49
C THR A 53 -6.47 15.94 11.52
N LEU A 54 -6.63 15.32 10.35
CA LEU A 54 -5.61 15.34 9.31
C LEU A 54 -5.37 16.76 8.78
N ARG A 55 -6.43 17.53 8.54
CA ARG A 55 -6.34 18.93 8.13
C ARG A 55 -5.53 19.76 9.13
N LYS A 56 -5.90 19.74 10.42
CA LYS A 56 -5.18 20.46 11.48
C LYS A 56 -3.72 20.03 11.59
N THR A 57 -3.45 18.74 11.43
CA THR A 57 -2.07 18.22 11.44
C THR A 57 -1.28 18.76 10.26
N MET A 58 -1.86 18.78 9.06
CA MET A 58 -1.21 19.31 7.85
C MET A 58 -1.04 20.82 7.90
N GLU A 59 -2.00 21.55 8.47
CA GLU A 59 -1.89 22.99 8.73
C GLU A 59 -0.71 23.25 9.66
N ARG A 60 -0.60 22.52 10.79
CA ARG A 60 0.57 22.64 11.69
C ARG A 60 1.89 22.32 11.01
N VAL A 61 1.93 21.29 10.16
CA VAL A 61 3.12 20.89 9.39
C VAL A 61 3.53 21.99 8.40
N ARG A 62 2.56 22.72 7.84
CA ARG A 62 2.80 23.80 6.87
C ARG A 62 2.97 25.18 7.51
N ALA A 63 2.54 25.34 8.76
CA ALA A 63 2.40 26.63 9.42
C ALA A 63 3.73 27.34 9.70
N THR A 64 4.80 26.60 10.01
CA THR A 64 6.09 27.21 10.36
C THR A 64 7.21 26.86 9.38
N PRO A 65 8.03 27.84 8.94
CA PRO A 65 9.23 27.59 8.15
C PRO A 65 10.21 26.63 8.83
N GLU A 66 10.27 26.66 10.16
CA GLU A 66 11.10 25.80 11.00
C GLU A 66 10.72 24.32 10.88
N HIS A 67 9.41 24.01 10.86
CA HIS A 67 8.97 22.63 10.70
C HIS A 67 9.30 22.09 9.30
N GLN A 68 9.17 22.93 8.27
CA GLN A 68 9.60 22.57 6.92
C GLN A 68 11.12 22.35 6.83
N ALA A 69 11.91 23.19 7.51
CA ALA A 69 13.35 23.01 7.59
C ALA A 69 13.71 21.69 8.30
N MET A 70 13.03 21.35 9.40
CA MET A 70 13.20 20.07 10.10
C MET A 70 12.86 18.87 9.19
N LEU A 71 11.78 18.94 8.41
CA LEU A 71 11.43 17.88 7.45
C LEU A 71 12.48 17.74 6.33
N ARG A 72 13.03 18.86 5.84
CA ARG A 72 14.13 18.84 4.85
C ARG A 72 15.37 18.18 5.45
N ALA A 73 15.80 18.62 6.63
CA ALA A 73 16.96 18.05 7.33
C ALA A 73 16.75 16.54 7.62
N HIS A 74 15.54 16.13 8.00
CA HIS A 74 15.18 14.73 8.17
C HIS A 74 15.31 13.93 6.86
N GLY A 75 14.86 14.49 5.74
CA GLY A 75 15.00 13.89 4.42
C GLY A 75 16.45 13.74 3.99
N GLU A 76 17.27 14.77 4.21
CA GLU A 76 18.71 14.74 3.96
C GLU A 76 19.42 13.68 4.80
N ARG A 77 19.08 13.61 6.10
CA ARG A 77 19.61 12.58 7.00
C ARG A 77 19.24 11.18 6.51
N LEU A 78 17.97 10.93 6.18
CA LEU A 78 17.54 9.64 5.64
C LEU A 78 18.29 9.27 4.36
N TYR A 79 18.51 10.24 3.48
CA TYR A 79 19.28 10.01 2.27
C TYR A 79 20.70 9.56 2.60
N ARG A 80 21.41 10.33 3.43
CA ARG A 80 22.82 10.09 3.80
C ARG A 80 23.03 8.82 4.64
N GLU A 81 22.13 8.53 5.56
CA GLU A 81 22.31 7.46 6.56
C GLU A 81 21.68 6.13 6.15
N VAL A 82 20.60 6.16 5.35
CA VAL A 82 19.80 4.96 5.07
C VAL A 82 19.80 4.64 3.58
N LEU A 83 19.41 5.58 2.72
CA LEU A 83 19.17 5.29 1.30
C LEU A 83 20.46 5.10 0.48
N THR A 84 21.59 5.63 0.96
CA THR A 84 22.92 5.45 0.37
C THR A 84 23.63 4.17 0.83
N ARG A 85 23.14 3.49 1.88
CA ARG A 85 23.81 2.30 2.40
C ARG A 85 23.89 1.20 1.34
N PRO A 86 25.03 0.51 1.19
CA PRO A 86 25.22 -0.50 0.14
C PRO A 86 24.18 -1.64 0.17
N ASP A 87 23.78 -2.09 1.36
CA ASP A 87 22.77 -3.13 1.56
C ASP A 87 21.38 -2.71 1.05
N VAL A 88 20.98 -1.47 1.36
CA VAL A 88 19.71 -0.88 0.91
C VAL A 88 19.73 -0.65 -0.61
N VAL A 89 20.83 -0.10 -1.13
CA VAL A 89 20.99 0.14 -2.57
C VAL A 89 20.96 -1.17 -3.36
N ALA A 90 21.69 -2.19 -2.90
CA ALA A 90 21.70 -3.51 -3.52
C ALA A 90 20.29 -4.12 -3.54
N LYS A 91 19.55 -4.04 -2.42
CA LYS A 91 18.16 -4.52 -2.35
C LYS A 91 17.21 -3.78 -3.29
N ILE A 92 17.36 -2.46 -3.42
CA ILE A 92 16.53 -1.65 -4.33
C ILE A 92 16.84 -1.98 -5.79
N LYS A 93 18.12 -2.18 -6.12
CA LYS A 93 18.58 -2.52 -7.48
C LYS A 93 18.40 -3.99 -7.84
N ALA A 94 18.16 -4.87 -6.85
CA ALA A 94 17.97 -6.30 -7.07
C ALA A 94 16.87 -6.57 -8.13
N PRO A 95 17.09 -7.55 -9.03
CA PRO A 95 16.19 -7.81 -10.14
C PRO A 95 14.77 -8.17 -9.67
N GLU A 96 14.65 -8.92 -8.58
CA GLU A 96 13.35 -9.29 -7.98
C GLU A 96 12.56 -8.06 -7.50
N THR A 97 13.22 -7.15 -6.76
CA THR A 97 12.59 -5.90 -6.29
C THR A 97 12.16 -5.03 -7.46
N LYS A 98 13.02 -4.93 -8.48
CA LYS A 98 12.72 -4.17 -9.71
C LYS A 98 11.56 -4.79 -10.49
N ALA A 99 11.53 -6.11 -10.65
CA ALA A 99 10.45 -6.84 -11.32
C ALA A 99 9.12 -6.65 -10.58
N LYS A 100 9.10 -6.79 -9.26
CA LYS A 100 7.90 -6.55 -8.43
C LYS A 100 7.39 -5.11 -8.55
N ARG A 101 8.31 -4.13 -8.52
CA ARG A 101 7.98 -2.71 -8.74
C ARG A 101 7.39 -2.50 -10.13
N ASN A 102 8.00 -3.06 -11.17
CA ASN A 102 7.54 -2.93 -12.55
C ASN A 102 6.16 -3.59 -12.76
N ALA A 103 5.92 -4.76 -12.18
CA ALA A 103 4.61 -5.43 -12.23
C ALA A 103 3.50 -4.60 -11.54
N THR A 104 3.85 -3.95 -10.42
CA THR A 104 2.92 -3.05 -9.72
C THR A 104 2.65 -1.78 -10.54
N LEU A 105 3.68 -1.20 -11.16
CA LEU A 105 3.53 -0.03 -12.02
C LEU A 105 2.75 -0.36 -13.30
N SER A 106 3.00 -1.50 -13.93
CA SER A 106 2.32 -1.89 -15.16
C SER A 106 0.84 -2.16 -14.92
N SER A 107 0.48 -2.78 -13.80
CA SER A 107 -0.93 -3.05 -13.44
C SER A 107 -1.71 -1.78 -13.07
N THR A 108 -1.06 -0.79 -12.47
CA THR A 108 -1.71 0.47 -12.06
C THR A 108 -1.75 1.53 -13.17
N ARG A 109 -0.83 1.47 -14.14
CA ARG A 109 -0.80 2.38 -15.30
C ARG A 109 -1.87 2.02 -16.32
N LEU A 110 -2.59 3.03 -16.77
CA LEU A 110 -3.65 2.92 -17.80
C LEU A 110 -3.13 2.97 -19.24
N ARG A 111 -1.80 2.92 -19.45
CA ARG A 111 -1.19 3.07 -20.78
C ARG A 111 -1.69 1.99 -21.75
N ASP A 112 -1.75 0.76 -21.28
CA ASP A 112 -2.12 -0.40 -22.10
C ASP A 112 -3.64 -0.61 -22.18
N ILE A 113 -4.42 0.20 -21.44
CA ILE A 113 -5.88 0.13 -21.46
C ILE A 113 -6.41 1.12 -22.51
N PRO A 114 -7.21 0.65 -23.49
CA PRO A 114 -7.85 1.49 -24.48
C PRO A 114 -8.63 2.64 -23.82
N ALA A 115 -8.60 3.83 -24.42
CA ALA A 115 -9.19 5.02 -23.82
C ALA A 115 -10.68 4.85 -23.47
N SER A 116 -11.44 4.17 -24.34
CA SER A 116 -12.85 3.83 -24.18
C SER A 116 -13.15 3.01 -22.92
N MET A 117 -12.23 2.13 -22.52
CA MET A 117 -12.43 1.17 -21.41
C MET A 117 -11.85 1.66 -20.07
N ARG A 118 -11.20 2.84 -20.04
CA ARG A 118 -10.57 3.37 -18.81
C ARG A 118 -11.58 3.69 -17.71
N ALA A 119 -12.80 4.11 -18.07
CA ALA A 119 -13.85 4.38 -17.09
C ALA A 119 -14.29 3.09 -16.38
N GLU A 120 -14.50 2.02 -17.15
CA GLU A 120 -14.87 0.70 -16.63
C GLU A 120 -13.77 0.10 -15.75
N TYR A 121 -12.50 0.22 -16.13
CA TYR A 121 -11.37 -0.16 -15.26
C TYR A 121 -11.43 0.53 -13.89
N ARG A 122 -11.69 1.85 -13.87
CA ARG A 122 -11.76 2.61 -12.61
C ARG A 122 -12.95 2.15 -11.75
N LEU A 123 -14.07 1.80 -12.39
CA LEU A 123 -15.24 1.26 -11.71
C LEU A 123 -14.98 -0.13 -11.13
N LEU A 124 -14.32 -1.02 -11.86
CA LEU A 124 -13.90 -2.34 -11.35
C LEU A 124 -12.97 -2.20 -10.14
N ARG A 125 -12.01 -1.28 -10.21
CA ARG A 125 -11.04 -1.04 -9.12
C ARG A 125 -11.68 -0.40 -7.88
N ARG A 126 -12.58 0.58 -8.05
CA ARG A 126 -13.19 1.31 -6.92
C ARG A 126 -14.45 0.64 -6.38
N GLY A 127 -15.27 0.08 -7.25
CA GLY A 127 -16.58 -0.49 -6.91
C GLY A 127 -16.52 -1.96 -6.50
N LYS A 128 -15.72 -2.78 -7.20
CA LYS A 128 -15.65 -4.23 -6.96
C LYS A 128 -14.43 -4.67 -6.13
N ASN A 129 -13.64 -3.71 -5.63
CA ASN A 129 -12.43 -3.95 -4.85
C ASN A 129 -11.43 -4.93 -5.50
N LEU A 130 -11.44 -5.02 -6.83
CA LEU A 130 -10.48 -5.86 -7.56
C LEU A 130 -9.09 -5.26 -7.50
N THR A 131 -8.08 -6.12 -7.52
CA THR A 131 -6.70 -5.65 -7.66
C THR A 131 -6.53 -4.99 -9.03
N ALA A 132 -5.56 -4.08 -9.12
CA ALA A 132 -5.27 -3.39 -10.37
C ALA A 132 -4.91 -4.37 -11.52
N ALA A 133 -4.29 -5.52 -11.19
CA ALA A 133 -3.95 -6.56 -12.14
C ALA A 133 -5.19 -7.29 -12.66
N GLU A 134 -6.10 -7.73 -11.77
CA GLU A 134 -7.35 -8.39 -12.15
C GLU A 134 -8.25 -7.49 -12.98
N ALA A 135 -8.46 -6.24 -12.53
CA ALA A 135 -9.27 -5.28 -13.26
C ALA A 135 -8.72 -5.02 -14.67
N LYS A 136 -7.39 -4.98 -14.83
CA LYS A 136 -6.75 -4.81 -16.14
C LYS A 136 -6.92 -6.04 -17.03
N ALA A 137 -6.78 -7.24 -16.48
CA ALA A 137 -6.97 -8.49 -17.23
C ALA A 137 -8.39 -8.61 -17.79
N ILE A 138 -9.41 -8.32 -16.97
CA ILE A 138 -10.81 -8.32 -17.38
C ILE A 138 -11.04 -7.35 -18.54
N ILE A 139 -10.56 -6.11 -18.42
CA ILE A 139 -10.76 -5.07 -19.43
C ILE A 139 -10.08 -5.43 -20.76
N LEU A 140 -8.88 -5.98 -20.71
CA LEU A 140 -8.17 -6.39 -21.93
C LEU A 140 -8.84 -7.58 -22.60
N ASP A 141 -9.39 -8.52 -21.83
CA ASP A 141 -10.17 -9.64 -22.36
C ASP A 141 -11.49 -9.17 -23.01
N GLN A 142 -12.24 -8.29 -22.33
CA GLN A 142 -13.44 -7.65 -22.88
C GLN A 142 -13.13 -6.90 -24.17
N TRP A 143 -12.03 -6.14 -24.21
CA TRP A 143 -11.63 -5.40 -25.40
C TRP A 143 -11.27 -6.32 -26.56
N LYS A 144 -10.54 -7.41 -26.31
CA LYS A 144 -10.25 -8.43 -27.34
C LYS A 144 -11.53 -9.03 -27.91
N LYS A 145 -12.51 -9.35 -27.05
CA LYS A 145 -13.82 -9.86 -27.48
C LYS A 145 -14.59 -8.83 -28.31
N GLN A 146 -14.56 -7.56 -27.94
CA GLN A 146 -15.18 -6.47 -28.72
C GLN A 146 -14.52 -6.29 -30.09
N ILE A 147 -13.19 -6.41 -30.19
CA ILE A 147 -12.49 -6.37 -31.47
C ILE A 147 -12.88 -7.57 -32.34
N ALA A 148 -12.86 -8.78 -31.77
CA ALA A 148 -13.21 -9.99 -32.50
C ALA A 148 -14.66 -9.94 -33.03
N ALA A 149 -15.60 -9.45 -32.22
CA ALA A 149 -17.00 -9.29 -32.61
C ALA A 149 -17.25 -8.18 -33.66
N ARG A 150 -16.30 -7.24 -33.83
CA ARG A 150 -16.36 -6.21 -34.88
C ARG A 150 -15.71 -6.64 -36.19
N ALA A 151 -14.85 -7.66 -36.12
CA ALA A 151 -14.11 -8.19 -37.27
C ALA A 151 -14.81 -9.40 -37.92
N ALA A 152 -15.81 -9.97 -37.25
CA ALA A 152 -16.72 -10.99 -37.76
C ALA A 152 -17.99 -10.34 -38.32
#